data_AF-A0A846JTT1-F1
#
_entry.id   AF-A0A846JTT1-F1
#
_cell.length_a   1.000
_cell.length_b   1.000
_cell.length_c   1.000
_cell.angle_alpha   90.00
_cell.angle_beta   90.00
_cell.angle_gamma   90.00
#
_symmetry.space_group_name_H-M   'P 1'
#
loop_
_entity.id
_entity.type
_entity.pdbx_description
1 polymer ?
#
loop_
_entity_poly.entity_id
_entity_poly.type
_entity_poly.pdbx_seq_one_letter_code
_entity_poly.pdbx_strand_id
1 'polypeptide(L)'
;MQQKIKIKFIKDNTNLNKDFVIGSVFEVFTEHENNYIIFHDDVYYGPFKSNCIIENKEYSNKEIIELWRDMEDVPTDENSEIIESDYFIWKRGTLVSEIWSWFNKNYSKGLKELWLDA
;
A
#
# COMPACT_ATOMS: atom_id res chain seq x y z
N MET A 1 -7.33 -3.45 22.88
CA MET A 1 -7.11 -4.58 21.96
C MET A 1 -6.11 -4.11 20.93
N GLN A 2 -4.95 -4.77 20.80
CA GLN A 2 -4.03 -4.47 19.69
C GLN A 2 -4.76 -4.80 18.38
N GLN A 3 -4.78 -3.84 17.47
CA GLN A 3 -5.32 -4.04 16.13
C GLN A 3 -4.44 -5.07 15.43
N LYS A 4 -5.03 -6.19 14.99
CA LYS A 4 -4.29 -7.23 14.29
C LYS A 4 -4.03 -6.79 12.86
N ILE A 5 -2.75 -6.78 12.48
CA ILE A 5 -2.34 -6.50 11.10
C ILE A 5 -2.92 -7.59 10.20
N LYS A 6 -3.51 -7.18 9.08
CA LYS A 6 -3.93 -8.08 8.01
C LYS A 6 -3.10 -7.77 6.79
N ILE A 7 -2.76 -8.79 6.02
CA ILE A 7 -2.08 -8.64 4.74
C ILE A 7 -2.97 -9.15 3.61
N LYS A 8 -2.90 -8.47 2.48
CA LYS A 8 -3.53 -8.88 1.23
C LYS A 8 -2.44 -9.26 0.23
N PHE A 9 -2.56 -10.44 -0.38
CA PHE A 9 -1.65 -10.87 -1.43
C PHE A 9 -1.85 -10.03 -2.70
N ILE A 10 -0.76 -9.48 -3.25
CA ILE A 10 -0.74 -8.74 -4.52
C ILE A 10 -0.14 -9.57 -5.67
N LYS A 11 0.39 -10.75 -5.35
CA LYS A 11 0.89 -11.77 -6.29
C LYS A 11 0.48 -13.16 -5.79
N ASP A 12 0.29 -14.10 -6.71
CA ASP A 12 0.03 -15.49 -6.34
C ASP A 12 1.24 -16.06 -5.61
N ASN A 13 0.97 -16.73 -4.49
CA ASN A 13 1.97 -17.36 -3.64
C ASN A 13 1.57 -18.83 -3.36
N THR A 14 0.91 -19.45 -4.34
CA THR A 14 0.35 -20.81 -4.27
C THR A 14 1.41 -21.89 -4.13
N ASN A 15 2.68 -21.56 -4.38
CA ASN A 15 3.84 -22.39 -4.08
C ASN A 15 4.05 -22.59 -2.56
N LEU A 16 3.56 -21.67 -1.71
CA LEU A 16 3.55 -21.86 -0.26
C LEU A 16 2.29 -22.59 0.20
N ASN A 17 1.11 -22.14 -0.23
CA ASN A 17 -0.18 -22.76 0.07
C ASN A 17 -1.19 -22.39 -1.02
N LYS A 18 -2.01 -23.35 -1.46
CA LYS A 18 -3.04 -23.18 -2.51
C LYS A 18 -4.02 -22.02 -2.26
N ASP A 19 -4.22 -21.62 -1.01
CA ASP A 19 -5.17 -20.56 -0.64
C ASP A 19 -4.55 -19.15 -0.78
N PHE A 20 -3.22 -19.05 -0.97
CA PHE A 20 -2.50 -17.78 -1.09
C PHE A 20 -2.52 -17.26 -2.53
N VAL A 21 -3.74 -17.02 -3.01
CA VAL A 21 -4.02 -16.42 -4.33
C VAL A 21 -4.07 -14.90 -4.24
N ILE A 22 -3.87 -14.20 -5.37
CA ILE A 22 -4.03 -12.74 -5.46
C ILE A 22 -5.36 -12.31 -4.84
N GLY A 23 -5.28 -11.32 -3.95
CA GLY A 23 -6.42 -10.71 -3.30
C GLY A 23 -6.89 -11.39 -2.02
N SER A 24 -6.39 -12.59 -1.70
CA SER A 24 -6.66 -13.25 -0.41
C SER A 24 -6.05 -12.47 0.76
N VAL A 25 -6.69 -12.55 1.92
CA VAL A 25 -6.38 -11.74 3.11
C VAL A 25 -6.16 -12.64 4.32
N PHE A 26 -5.07 -12.40 5.05
CA PHE A 26 -4.71 -13.20 6.23
C PHE A 26 -4.26 -12.32 7.39
N GLU A 27 -4.56 -12.75 8.63
CA GLU A 27 -4.03 -12.12 9.84
C GLU A 27 -2.54 -12.44 10.00
N VAL A 28 -1.74 -11.42 10.30
CA VAL A 28 -0.32 -11.56 10.61
C VAL A 28 -0.17 -11.99 12.06
N PHE A 29 0.57 -13.08 12.27
CA PHE A 29 0.97 -13.55 13.58
C PHE A 29 2.18 -12.75 14.12
N THR A 30 3.22 -12.58 13.30
CA THR A 30 4.38 -11.72 13.61
C THR A 30 5.09 -11.27 12.32
N GLU A 31 6.03 -10.33 12.43
CA GLU A 31 6.83 -9.83 11.32
C GLU A 31 8.31 -10.17 11.48
N HIS A 32 8.93 -10.57 10.36
CA HIS A 32 10.38 -10.66 10.23
C HIS A 32 10.84 -9.56 9.25
N GLU A 33 12.15 -9.45 9.00
CA GLU A 33 12.73 -8.41 8.14
C GLU A 33 12.09 -8.39 6.74
N ASN A 34 12.07 -9.53 6.05
CA ASN A 34 11.60 -9.63 4.66
C ASN A 34 10.27 -10.37 4.49
N ASN A 35 9.74 -10.98 5.56
CA ASN A 35 8.56 -11.83 5.51
C ASN A 35 7.53 -11.42 6.57
N TYR A 36 6.26 -11.60 6.25
CA TYR A 36 5.22 -11.75 7.27
C TYR A 36 5.20 -13.19 7.75
N ILE A 37 4.75 -13.43 8.98
CA ILE A 37 4.44 -14.76 9.48
C ILE A 37 2.93 -14.85 9.64
N ILE A 38 2.30 -15.79 8.92
CA ILE A 38 0.86 -16.07 9.00
C ILE A 38 0.65 -17.50 9.48
N PHE A 39 -0.38 -17.73 10.27
CA PHE A 39 -0.78 -19.07 10.72
C PHE A 39 -2.06 -19.47 9.98
N HIS A 40 -1.99 -20.53 9.19
CA HIS A 40 -3.09 -21.04 8.36
C HIS A 40 -3.02 -22.56 8.28
N ASP A 41 -4.16 -23.24 8.41
CA ASP A 41 -4.25 -24.72 8.42
C ASP A 41 -3.21 -25.41 9.32
N ASP A 42 -3.10 -24.95 10.57
CA ASP A 42 -2.15 -25.46 11.59
C ASP A 42 -0.65 -25.34 11.22
N VAL A 43 -0.31 -24.53 10.22
CA VAL A 43 1.05 -24.32 9.73
C VAL A 43 1.40 -22.83 9.69
N TYR A 44 2.65 -22.50 10.00
CA TYR A 44 3.19 -21.16 9.82
C TYR A 44 3.80 -20.98 8.43
N TYR A 45 3.44 -19.90 7.75
CA TYR A 45 3.98 -19.53 6.46
C TYR A 45 4.66 -18.18 6.49
N GLY A 46 5.70 -18.04 5.67
CA GLY A 46 6.50 -16.83 5.55
C GLY A 46 6.38 -16.17 4.17
N PRO A 47 5.23 -15.61 3.77
CA PRO A 47 5.15 -14.88 2.51
C PRO A 47 6.05 -13.63 2.55
N PHE A 48 6.75 -13.37 1.45
CA PHE A 48 7.55 -12.17 1.30
C PHE A 48 6.68 -10.91 1.41
N LYS A 49 7.18 -9.91 2.12
CA LYS A 49 6.51 -8.60 2.22
C LYS A 49 6.29 -7.98 0.84
N SER A 50 7.19 -8.19 -0.11
CA SER A 50 7.06 -7.74 -1.50
C SER A 50 5.93 -8.41 -2.30
N ASN A 51 5.36 -9.52 -1.79
CA ASN A 51 4.20 -10.19 -2.39
C ASN A 51 2.87 -9.77 -1.74
N CYS A 52 2.92 -8.90 -0.73
CA CYS A 52 1.78 -8.54 0.10
C CYS A 52 1.68 -7.02 0.28
N ILE A 53 0.50 -6.54 0.65
CA ILE A 53 0.30 -5.21 1.22
C ILE A 53 -0.44 -5.34 2.55
N ILE A 54 -0.23 -4.41 3.48
CA ILE A 54 -1.05 -4.35 4.69
C ILE A 54 -2.45 -3.89 4.31
N GLU A 55 -3.46 -4.70 4.62
CA GLU A 55 -4.86 -4.39 4.38
C GLU A 55 -5.32 -3.25 5.28
N ASN A 56 -5.98 -2.25 4.69
CA ASN A 56 -6.44 -1.05 5.40
C ASN A 56 -5.31 -0.36 6.19
N LYS A 57 -4.09 -0.35 5.65
CA LYS A 57 -2.96 0.37 6.27
C LYS A 57 -3.38 1.82 6.51
N GLU A 58 -3.41 2.22 7.77
CA GLU A 58 -3.44 3.62 8.15
C GLU A 58 -2.01 4.17 8.05
N TYR A 59 -1.87 5.32 7.40
CA TYR A 59 -0.59 6.01 7.27
C TYR A 59 -0.56 7.16 8.27
N SER A 60 0.58 7.33 8.92
CA SER A 60 0.78 8.50 9.77
C SER A 60 0.74 9.78 8.92
N ASN A 61 0.35 10.89 9.52
CA ASN A 61 0.39 12.19 8.84
C ASN A 61 1.77 12.49 8.24
N LYS A 62 2.85 12.08 8.94
CA LYS A 62 4.21 12.24 8.47
C LYS A 62 4.48 11.44 7.18
N GLU A 63 4.12 10.15 7.15
CA GLU A 63 4.24 9.33 5.93
C GLU A 63 3.43 9.92 4.77
N ILE A 64 2.23 10.44 5.04
CA ILE A 64 1.39 11.06 4.00
C ILE A 64 2.02 12.35 3.47
N ILE A 65 2.59 13.19 4.33
CA ILE A 65 3.29 14.41 3.91
C ILE A 65 4.54 14.08 3.08
N GLU A 66 5.31 13.07 3.48
CA GLU A 66 6.48 12.60 2.72
C GLU A 66 6.06 12.08 1.34
N LEU A 67 5.00 11.27 1.26
CA LEU A 67 4.42 10.86 -0.03
C LEU A 67 3.99 12.07 -0.86
N TRP A 68 3.30 13.03 -0.27
CA TRP A 68 2.85 14.22 -0.99
C TRP A 68 4.02 14.99 -1.63
N ARG A 69 5.14 15.14 -0.91
CA ARG A 69 6.36 15.78 -1.44
C ARG A 69 6.99 14.98 -2.58
N ASP A 70 7.11 13.67 -2.40
CA ASP A 70 7.67 12.78 -3.43
C ASP A 70 6.81 12.77 -4.72
N MET A 71 5.52 13.12 -4.63
CA MET A 71 4.61 13.18 -5.78
C MET A 71 5.00 14.28 -6.77
N GLU A 72 5.66 15.36 -6.34
CA GLU A 72 6.08 16.47 -7.22
C GLU A 72 7.10 16.01 -8.28
N ASP A 73 7.89 14.99 -7.97
CA ASP A 73 8.90 14.42 -8.86
C ASP A 73 8.36 13.31 -9.77
N VAL A 74 7.07 12.95 -9.65
CA VAL A 74 6.47 11.87 -10.45
C VAL A 74 6.13 12.38 -11.85
N PRO A 75 6.72 11.81 -12.92
CA PRO A 75 6.43 12.24 -14.28
C PRO A 75 4.96 11.99 -14.63
N THR A 76 4.35 12.96 -15.30
CA THR A 76 2.98 12.87 -15.82
C THR A 76 2.96 13.09 -17.33
N ASP A 77 1.86 12.73 -17.97
CA ASP A 77 1.67 12.99 -19.40
C ASP A 77 1.60 14.50 -19.70
N GLU A 78 1.50 14.85 -20.98
CA GLU A 78 1.49 16.25 -21.43
C GLU A 78 0.36 17.10 -20.83
N ASN A 79 -0.73 16.47 -20.40
CA ASN A 79 -1.88 17.12 -19.78
C ASN A 79 -1.90 17.03 -18.25
N SER A 80 -0.90 16.36 -17.64
CA SER A 80 -0.84 16.08 -16.21
C SER A 80 -2.06 15.34 -15.65
N GLU A 81 -2.67 14.48 -16.46
CA GLU A 81 -3.85 13.68 -16.11
C GLU A 81 -3.48 12.28 -15.60
N ILE A 82 -2.38 11.70 -16.09
CA ILE A 82 -1.92 10.36 -15.70
C ILE A 82 -0.43 10.33 -15.34
N ILE A 83 -0.05 9.43 -14.44
CA ILE A 83 1.37 9.20 -14.10
C ILE A 83 2.05 8.32 -15.17
N GLU A 84 3.27 8.68 -15.56
CA GLU A 84 4.06 7.96 -16.57
C GLU A 84 5.04 6.92 -15.98
N SER A 85 5.12 6.83 -14.65
CA SER A 85 5.88 5.82 -13.91
C SER A 85 5.04 5.17 -12.82
N ASP A 86 5.49 4.02 -12.32
CA ASP A 86 4.97 3.47 -11.07
C ASP A 86 5.33 4.39 -9.91
N TYR A 87 4.40 4.61 -8.98
CA TYR A 87 4.61 5.45 -7.81
C TYR A 87 3.79 4.93 -6.63
N PHE A 88 4.48 4.62 -5.52
CA PHE A 88 3.87 4.08 -4.29
C PHE A 88 2.98 2.85 -4.55
N ILE A 89 1.65 2.97 -4.43
CA ILE A 89 0.67 1.89 -4.71
C ILE A 89 0.06 1.98 -6.11
N TRP A 90 0.33 3.07 -6.83
CA TRP A 90 -0.23 3.37 -8.13
C TRP A 90 0.71 2.94 -9.25
N LYS A 91 0.11 2.53 -10.37
CA LYS A 91 0.85 2.05 -11.54
C LYS A 91 0.90 3.12 -12.60
N ARG A 92 1.90 3.05 -13.46
CA ARG A 92 1.93 3.84 -14.71
C ARG A 92 0.55 3.79 -15.39
N GLY A 93 0.01 4.95 -15.73
CA GLY A 93 -1.32 5.13 -16.32
C GLY A 93 -2.45 5.38 -15.31
N THR A 94 -2.18 5.40 -14.01
CA THR A 94 -3.16 5.82 -13.00
C THR A 94 -3.46 7.32 -13.14
N LEU A 95 -4.74 7.68 -13.02
CA LEU A 95 -5.19 9.07 -13.02
C LEU A 95 -4.64 9.85 -11.82
N VAL A 96 -4.07 11.03 -12.06
CA VAL A 96 -3.60 11.95 -11.01
C VAL A 96 -4.76 12.33 -10.05
N SER A 97 -5.97 12.45 -10.57
CA SER A 97 -7.17 12.73 -9.76
C SER A 97 -7.56 11.59 -8.81
N GLU A 98 -7.26 10.33 -9.15
CA GLU A 98 -7.43 9.19 -8.24
C GLU A 98 -6.42 9.26 -7.08
N ILE A 99 -5.18 9.67 -7.38
CA ILE A 99 -4.14 9.89 -6.38
C ILE A 99 -4.55 11.00 -5.41
N TRP A 100 -4.99 12.15 -5.91
CA TRP A 100 -5.50 13.24 -5.07
C TRP A 100 -6.71 12.82 -4.22
N SER A 101 -7.62 12.04 -4.79
CA SER A 101 -8.77 11.50 -4.06
C SER A 101 -8.34 10.60 -2.90
N TRP A 102 -7.26 9.83 -3.08
CA TRP A 102 -6.68 9.03 -2.01
C TRP A 102 -6.06 9.90 -0.91
N PHE A 103 -5.29 10.93 -1.25
CA PHE A 103 -4.73 11.86 -0.25
C PHE A 103 -5.84 12.54 0.55
N ASN A 104 -6.90 13.01 -0.11
CA ASN A 104 -8.03 13.64 0.55
C ASN A 104 -8.77 12.69 1.51
N LYS A 105 -8.80 11.39 1.19
CA LYS A 105 -9.41 10.36 2.04
C LYS A 105 -8.53 9.97 3.24
N ASN A 106 -7.21 9.93 3.05
CA ASN A 106 -6.29 9.40 4.06
C ASN A 106 -5.65 10.49 4.94
N TYR A 107 -5.66 11.75 4.50
CA TYR A 107 -5.18 12.87 5.30
C TYR A 107 -6.33 13.61 5.96
N SER A 108 -6.46 13.46 7.28
CA SER A 108 -7.58 14.01 8.06
C SER A 108 -7.71 15.54 8.00
N LYS A 109 -6.64 16.27 7.66
CA LYS A 109 -6.65 17.73 7.52
C LYS A 109 -6.98 18.22 6.10
N GLY A 110 -7.09 17.32 5.13
CA GLY A 110 -7.43 17.62 3.74
C GLY A 110 -6.27 18.20 2.91
N LEU A 111 -6.46 18.26 1.59
CA LEU A 111 -5.41 18.63 0.63
C LEU A 111 -4.80 20.01 0.88
N LYS A 112 -5.61 21.00 1.29
CA LYS A 112 -5.15 22.39 1.49
C LYS A 112 -3.95 22.49 2.45
N GLU A 113 -3.92 21.65 3.47
CA GLU A 113 -2.84 21.63 4.44
C GLU A 113 -1.57 20.98 3.87
N LEU A 114 -1.69 19.99 2.98
CA LEU A 114 -0.54 19.39 2.29
C LEU A 114 0.18 20.41 1.41
N TRP A 115 -0.56 21.31 0.74
CA TRP A 115 0.02 22.41 -0.04
C TRP A 115 0.79 23.45 0.79
N LEU A 116 0.56 23.52 2.10
CA LEU A 116 1.31 24.40 3.01
C LEU A 116 2.56 23.73 3.58
N ASP A 117 2.58 22.40 3.58
CA ASP A 117 3.66 21.57 4.10
C ASP A 117 4.65 21.09 3.00
N ALA A 118 4.35 21.32 1.73
CA ALA A 118 5.20 21.05 0.56
C ALA A 118 6.19 22.20 0.34
#